data_AF-A0A0C1IV62-F1
#
_entry.id   AF-A0A0C1IV62-F1
#
_cell.length_a   1.000
_cell.length_b   1.000
_cell.length_c   1.000
_cell.angle_alpha   90.00
_cell.angle_beta   90.00
_cell.angle_gamma   90.00
#
_symmetry.space_group_name_H-M   'P 1'
#
loop_
_entity.id
_entity.type
_entity.pdbx_description
1 polymer ?
#
loop_
_entity_poly.entity_id
_entity_poly.type
_entity_poly.pdbx_seq_one_letter_code
_entity_poly.pdbx_strand_id
1 'polypeptide(L)' 'MLDANTPPNQNPSTNALLLFDRAMKMRAIRADIVCAAQELNRLPDTDLSELGINRSDVEAVIAQYI' A
#
# COMPACT_ATOMS: atom_id res chain seq x y z
N MET A 1 -0.92 25.34 -25.05
CA MET A 1 -2.09 25.14 -24.17
C MET A 1 -2.81 23.90 -24.70
N LEU A 2 -2.95 22.77 -24.02
CA LEU A 2 -2.70 22.36 -22.65
C LEU A 2 -2.00 20.98 -22.67
N ASP A 3 -0.90 20.82 -21.94
CA ASP A 3 -0.36 19.50 -21.62
C ASP A 3 -1.30 18.81 -20.63
N ALA A 4 -2.06 17.83 -21.14
CA ALA A 4 -2.87 16.94 -20.32
C ALA A 4 -1.95 15.99 -19.55
N ASN A 5 -1.46 16.44 -18.40
CA ASN A 5 -0.86 15.59 -17.38
C ASN A 5 -1.98 14.76 -16.72
N THR A 6 -2.40 13.70 -17.38
CA THR A 6 -3.17 12.63 -16.75
C THR A 6 -2.23 11.95 -15.75
N PRO A 7 -2.49 11.99 -14.42
CA PRO A 7 -1.71 11.18 -13.50
C PRO A 7 -1.90 9.71 -13.93
N PRO A 8 -0.83 8.90 -14.00
CA PRO A 8 -0.99 7.49 -14.26
C PRO A 8 -1.93 6.95 -13.19
N ASN A 9 -3.05 6.38 -13.62
CA ASN A 9 -3.99 5.68 -12.77
C ASN A 9 -3.26 4.44 -12.20
N GLN A 10 -2.44 4.66 -11.18
CA GLN A 10 -1.69 3.64 -10.48
C GLN A 10 -2.64 2.95 -9.51
N ASN A 11 -3.66 2.28 -10.05
CA ASN A 11 -4.35 1.24 -9.30
C ASN A 11 -3.25 0.30 -8.78
N PRO A 12 -3.16 0.05 -7.47
CA PRO A 12 -2.17 -0.87 -6.94
C PRO A 12 -2.32 -2.17 -7.71
N SER A 13 -1.24 -2.54 -8.42
CA SER A 13 -1.29 -3.70 -9.30
C SER A 13 -1.78 -4.88 -8.47
N THR A 14 -2.69 -5.71 -8.98
CA THR A 14 -3.18 -6.90 -8.24
C THR A 14 -2.03 -7.73 -7.66
N ASN A 15 -0.86 -7.65 -8.30
CA ASN A 15 0.40 -8.20 -7.83
C ASN A 15 0.87 -7.65 -6.46
N ALA A 16 0.73 -6.36 -6.17
CA ALA A 16 1.08 -5.72 -4.90
C ALA A 16 0.18 -6.20 -3.75
N LEU A 17 -1.12 -6.36 -4.01
CA LEU A 17 -2.07 -6.95 -3.04
C LEU A 17 -1.74 -8.42 -2.74
N LEU A 18 -1.42 -9.20 -3.78
CA LEU A 18 -1.00 -10.60 -3.62
C LEU A 18 0.35 -10.72 -2.90
N LEU A 19 1.29 -9.81 -3.17
CA LEU A 19 2.57 -9.73 -2.46
C LEU A 19 2.37 -9.36 -0.99
N PHE A 20 1.47 -8.43 -0.68
CA PHE A 20 1.13 -8.06 0.70
C PHE A 20 0.48 -9.22 1.47
N ASP A 21 -0.54 -9.89 0.91
CA ASP A 21 -1.18 -11.06 1.52
C ASP A 21 -0.18 -12.21 1.73
N ARG A 22 0.71 -12.43 0.76
CA ARG A 22 1.75 -13.44 0.85
C ARG A 22 2.84 -13.06 1.87
N ALA A 23 3.21 -11.79 1.95
CA ALA A 23 4.18 -11.27 2.91
C ALA A 23 3.66 -11.38 4.36
N MET A 24 2.39 -11.02 4.57
CA MET A 24 1.64 -11.23 5.81
C MET A 24 1.61 -12.70 6.22
N LYS A 25 1.30 -13.61 5.28
CA LYS A 25 1.23 -15.06 5.54
C LYS A 25 2.58 -15.71 5.77
N MET A 26 3.64 -15.24 5.11
CA MET A 26 4.96 -15.90 5.15
C MET A 26 5.90 -15.38 6.25
N ARG A 27 5.49 -14.40 7.07
CA ARG A 27 6.44 -13.60 7.89
C ARG A 27 7.60 -13.14 7.00
N ALA A 28 7.27 -12.64 5.81
CA ALA A 28 8.28 -12.11 4.91
C ALA A 28 9.04 -10.99 5.62
N ILE A 29 10.29 -10.86 5.24
CA ILE A 29 11.33 -10.06 5.88
C ILE A 29 10.75 -8.70 6.26
N ARG A 30 10.95 -8.26 7.51
CA ARG A 30 10.40 -6.99 8.06
C ARG A 30 10.47 -5.82 7.07
N ALA A 31 11.53 -5.76 6.27
CA ALA A 31 11.72 -4.76 5.23
C ALA A 31 10.63 -4.77 4.13
N ASP A 32 10.19 -5.94 3.66
CA ASP A 32 9.16 -6.06 2.62
C ASP A 32 7.78 -5.64 3.15
N ILE A 33 7.48 -5.96 4.41
CA ILE A 33 6.24 -5.55 5.08
C ILE A 33 6.19 -4.03 5.25
N VAL A 34 7.28 -3.43 5.71
CA VAL A 34 7.39 -1.96 5.85
C VAL A 34 7.31 -1.27 4.49
N CYS A 35 7.98 -1.82 3.47
CA CYS A 35 7.95 -1.26 2.13
C CYS A 35 6.53 -1.28 1.55
N ALA A 36 5.82 -2.40 1.68
CA ALA A 36 4.43 -2.51 1.24
C ALA A 36 3.48 -1.57 2.03
N ALA A 37 3.68 -1.45 3.34
CA ALA A 37 2.90 -0.53 4.17
C ALA A 37 3.16 0.95 3.81
N GLN A 38 4.40 1.32 3.48
CA GLN A 38 4.73 2.67 3.01
C GLN A 38 4.08 2.98 1.65
N GLU A 39 4.07 2.02 0.73
CA GLU A 39 3.38 2.16 -0.56
C GLU A 39 1.86 2.29 -0.38
N LEU A 40 1.26 1.54 0.54
CA LEU A 40 -0.15 1.68 0.89
C LEU A 40 -0.44 3.04 1.54
N ASN A 41 0.45 3.56 2.39
CA ASN A 41 0.24 4.85 3.04
C ASN A 41 0.28 6.06 2.07
N ARG A 42 0.88 5.87 0.89
CA ARG A 42 0.89 6.86 -0.21
C ARG A 42 -0.44 6.97 -0.95
N LEU A 43 -1.31 5.96 -0.82
CA LEU A 43 -2.65 6.00 -1.40
C LEU A 43 -3.56 6.95 -0.59
N PRO A 44 -4.53 7.61 -1.25
CA PRO A 44 -5.54 8.39 -0.56
C PRO A 44 -6.47 7.49 0.28
N ASP A 45 -7.08 8.04 1.33
CA ASP A 45 -7.96 7.29 2.24
C ASP A 45 -9.15 6.65 1.53
N THR A 46 -9.59 7.24 0.40
CA THR A 46 -10.66 6.70 -0.44
C THR A 46 -10.26 5.36 -1.06
N ASP A 47 -9.06 5.28 -1.64
CA ASP A 47 -8.55 4.05 -2.27
C ASP A 47 -8.24 2.98 -1.23
N LEU A 48 -7.72 3.38 -0.06
CA LEU A 48 -7.52 2.48 1.08
C LEU A 48 -8.86 1.89 1.57
N SER A 49 -9.89 2.73 1.65
CA SER A 49 -11.24 2.29 2.04
C SER A 49 -11.87 1.37 1.00
N GLU A 50 -11.64 1.59 -0.30
CA GLU A 50 -12.09 0.67 -1.37
C GLU A 50 -11.41 -0.70 -1.29
N LEU A 51 -10.17 -0.75 -0.80
CA LEU A 51 -9.45 -1.99 -0.52
C LEU A 51 -9.86 -2.64 0.82
N GLY A 52 -10.71 -2.00 1.60
CA GLY A 52 -11.08 -2.44 2.95
C GLY A 52 -9.93 -2.34 3.96
N ILE A 53 -8.96 -1.48 3.69
CA ILE A 53 -7.78 -1.27 4.52
C ILE A 53 -7.96 0.06 5.28
N ASN A 54 -7.88 0.04 6.60
CA ASN A 54 -7.84 1.29 7.36
C ASN A 54 -6.42 1.86 7.35
N ARG A 55 -6.29 3.17 7.14
CA ARG A 55 -5.00 3.85 7.24
C ARG A 55 -4.33 3.63 8.61
N SER A 56 -5.12 3.62 9.68
CA SER A 56 -4.60 3.39 11.03
C SER A 56 -3.93 2.02 11.19
N ASP A 57 -4.40 0.98 10.49
CA ASP A 57 -3.76 -0.33 10.49
C ASP A 57 -2.43 -0.30 9.72
N VAL A 58 -2.37 0.44 8.61
CA VAL A 58 -1.13 0.65 7.83
C VAL A 58 -0.09 1.42 8.66
N GLU A 59 -0.50 2.49 9.33
CA GLU A 59 0.36 3.28 10.20
C GLU A 59 0.86 2.47 11.41
N ALA A 60 0.00 1.65 12.01
CA ALA A 60 0.38 0.75 13.09
C ALA A 60 1.43 -0.27 12.64
N VAL A 61 1.29 -0.82 11.43
CA VAL A 61 2.29 -1.73 10.84
C VAL A 61 3.61 -0.98 10.63
N ILE A 62 3.61 0.22 10.06
CA ILE A 62 4.84 1.00 9.87
C ILE A 62 5.51 1.28 11.22
N ALA A 63 4.75 1.74 12.21
CA ALA A 63 5.25 2.08 13.54
C ALA A 63 5.77 0.87 14.34
N GLN A 64 5.28 -0.34 14.05
CA GLN A 64 5.74 -1.55 14.72
C GLN A 64 7.14 -2.01 14.26
N TYR A 65 7.61 -1.50 13.12
CA TYR A 65 8.85 -1.94 12.49
C TYR A 65 9.90 -0.82 12.31
N ILE A 66 9.58 0.43 12.67
CA ILE A 66 10.51 1.57 12.83
C ILE A 66 10.83 1.72 14.32
#